data_AF-A0A1Z9VVC5-F1
#
_entry.id   AF-A0A1Z9VVC5-F1
#
_cell.length_a   1.000
_cell.length_b   1.000
_cell.length_c   1.000
_cell.angle_alpha   90.00
_cell.angle_beta   90.00
_cell.angle_gamma   90.00
#
_symmetry.space_group_name_H-M   'P 1'
#
loop_
_entity.id
_entity.type
_entity.pdbx_description
1 polymer ?
#
loop_
_entity_poly.entity_id
_entity_poly.type
_entity_poly.pdbx_seq_one_letter_code
_entity_poly.pdbx_strand_id
1 'polypeptide(L)' 'MERIGFFNPMAQGQAERLRVDLERVDHWIGLGAKTSDRVKRLIKDARQAA' A
#
# COMPACT_ATOMS: atom_id res chain seq x y z
N MET A 1 -8.70 9.57 -10.85
CA MET A 1 -7.98 9.18 -9.61
C MET A 1 -8.31 7.72 -9.34
N GLU A 2 -7.32 6.89 -8.99
CA GLU A 2 -7.47 5.43 -8.92
C GLU A 2 -7.29 4.93 -7.48
N ARG A 3 -8.02 3.87 -7.10
CA ARG A 3 -7.87 3.19 -5.80
C ARG A 3 -7.09 1.89 -5.99
N ILE A 4 -5.88 1.82 -5.42
CA ILE A 4 -4.94 0.71 -5.58
C ILE A 4 -4.72 -0.10 -4.29
N GLY A 5 -5.56 0.10 -3.27
CA GLY A 5 -5.45 -0.61 -1.99
C GLY A 5 -6.27 0.00 -0.85
N PHE A 6 -6.03 -0.51 0.35
CA PHE A 6 -6.54 0.03 1.61
C PHE A 6 -5.61 -0.29 2.78
N PHE A 7 -5.68 0.53 3.83
CA PHE A 7 -5.04 0.27 5.11
C PHE A 7 -6.06 0.47 6.24
N ASN A 8 -6.29 -0.58 7.02
CA ASN A 8 -7.12 -0.56 8.21
C ASN A 8 -6.23 -0.68 9.46
N PRO A 9 -5.89 0.42 10.16
CA PRO A 9 -5.05 0.37 11.35
C PRO A 9 -5.69 -0.39 12.52
N MET A 10 -7.01 -0.56 12.51
CA MET A 10 -7.82 -1.19 13.56
C MET A 10 -8.21 -2.63 13.24
N ALA A 11 -7.63 -3.25 12.21
CA ALA A 11 -7.89 -4.65 11.89
C ALA A 11 -7.50 -5.56 13.07
N GLN A 12 -8.38 -6.50 13.42
CA GLN A 12 -8.25 -7.42 14.53
C GLN A 12 -8.59 -8.85 14.09
N GLY A 13 -8.03 -9.84 14.79
CA GLY A 13 -8.25 -11.25 14.49
C GLY A 13 -7.78 -11.59 13.07
N GLN A 14 -8.71 -12.11 12.26
CA GLN A 14 -8.44 -12.51 10.87
C GLN A 14 -8.72 -11.39 9.85
N ALA A 15 -9.08 -10.18 10.30
CA ALA A 15 -9.33 -9.07 9.39
C ALA A 15 -8.04 -8.60 8.70
N GLU A 16 -8.11 -8.37 7.39
CA GLU A 16 -6.98 -7.90 6.60
C GLU A 16 -6.63 -6.44 6.98
N ARG A 17 -5.39 -6.23 7.41
CA ARG A 17 -4.90 -4.92 7.86
C ARG A 17 -4.48 -4.02 6.71
N LEU A 18 -3.89 -4.60 5.67
CA LEU A 18 -3.29 -3.88 4.56
C LEU A 18 -3.41 -4.74 3.32
N ARG A 19 -4.00 -4.17 2.27
CA ARG A 19 -3.92 -4.69 0.92
C ARG A 19 -3.46 -3.60 -0.01
N VAL A 20 -2.46 -3.89 -0.82
CA VAL A 20 -1.97 -2.96 -1.82
C VAL A 20 -1.57 -3.71 -3.07
N ASP A 21 -1.98 -3.16 -4.21
CA ASP A 21 -1.52 -3.61 -5.52
C ASP A 21 -0.15 -2.98 -5.79
N LEU A 22 0.91 -3.78 -5.61
CA LEU A 22 2.29 -3.33 -5.75
C LEU A 22 2.64 -2.96 -7.20
N GLU A 23 2.06 -3.62 -8.19
CA GLU A 23 2.31 -3.32 -9.61
C GLU A 23 1.76 -1.94 -9.97
N ARG A 24 0.56 -1.61 -9.49
CA ARG A 24 -0.03 -0.28 -9.71
C ARG A 24 0.70 0.81 -8.94
N VAL A 25 1.17 0.52 -7.73
CA VAL A 25 2.04 1.44 -6.97
C VAL A 25 3.29 1.78 -7.79
N ASP A 26 3.97 0.77 -8.31
CA ASP A 26 5.22 0.94 -9.05
C ASP A 26 5.02 1.70 -10.35
N HIS A 27 3.92 1.41 -11.07
CA HIS A 27 3.52 2.16 -12.26
C HIS A 27 3.34 3.65 -11.97
N TRP A 28 2.56 4.01 -10.94
CA TRP A 28 2.29 5.42 -10.63
C TRP A 28 3.54 6.15 -10.10
N ILE A 29 4.38 5.47 -9.30
CA ILE A 29 5.67 6.04 -8.88
C ILE A 29 6.58 6.27 -10.09
N GLY A 30 6.61 5.35 -11.06
CA GLY A 30 7.35 5.51 -12.31
C GLY A 30 6.88 6.69 -13.15
N LEU A 31 5.60 7.05 -13.08
CA LEU A 31 5.03 8.25 -13.69
C LEU A 31 5.26 9.54 -12.86
N GLY A 32 5.98 9.46 -11.73
CA GLY A 32 6.33 10.60 -10.90
C GLY A 32 5.37 10.88 -9.73
N ALA A 33 4.45 9.97 -9.41
CA ALA A 33 3.59 10.13 -8.24
C ALA A 33 4.42 10.12 -6.95
N LYS A 34 4.13 11.08 -6.05
CA LYS A 34 4.77 11.15 -4.72
C LYS A 34 3.88 10.47 -3.68
N THR A 35 4.46 9.55 -2.92
CA THR A 35 3.80 8.91 -1.77
C THR A 35 4.12 9.67 -0.48
N SER A 36 3.15 9.76 0.44
CA SER A 36 3.39 10.23 1.80
C SER A 36 4.27 9.24 2.59
N ASP A 37 4.91 9.70 3.67
CA ASP A 37 5.83 8.86 4.44
C ASP A 37 5.15 7.66 5.09
N ARG A 38 3.89 7.80 5.49
CA ARG A 38 3.09 6.67 5.99
C ARG A 38 2.87 5.62 4.91
N VAL A 39 2.54 6.03 3.69
CA VAL A 39 2.31 5.12 2.56
C VAL A 39 3.62 4.43 2.14
N LYS A 40 4.76 5.13 2.13
CA LYS A 40 6.08 4.49 1.89
C LYS A 40 6.33 3.32 2.84
N ARG A 41 6.01 3.52 4.13
CA ARG A 41 6.21 2.48 5.15
C ARG A 41 5.28 1.29 4.93
N LEU A 42 4.01 1.54 4.61
CA LEU A 42 3.05 0.48 4.27
C LEU A 42 3.44 -0.31 3.02
N ILE A 43 3.93 0.36 1.95
CA ILE A 43 4.43 -0.32 0.74
C ILE A 43 5.61 -1.22 1.09
N LYS A 44 6.54 -0.73 1.93
CA LYS A 44 7.68 -1.54 2.38
C LYS A 44 7.21 -2.77 3.16
N ASP A 45 6.31 -2.59 4.12
CA ASP A 45 5.77 -3.69 4.93
C ASP A 45 5.05 -4.72 4.04
N ALA A 46 4.25 -4.26 3.06
CA ALA A 46 3.56 -5.14 2.11
C ALA A 46 4.51 -5.95 1.23
N ARG A 47 5.62 -5.36 0.77
CA ARG A 47 6.65 -6.05 -0.02
C ARG A 47 7.41 -7.11 0.80
N GLN A 48 7.46 -6.98 2.12
CA GLN A 48 8.11 -7.97 3.00
C GLN A 48 7.19 -9.14 3.36
N ALA A 49 5.88 -8.94 3.26
CA ALA A 49 4.87 -9.95 3.57
C ALA A 49 4.51 -10.85 2.37
N ALA A 50 4.91 -10.46 1.16
CA ALA A 50 4.81 -11.25 -0.07
C ALA A 50 5.99 -12.20 -0.20
#